data_AF-A0A4Q3YIN2-F1
#
_entry.id   AF-A0A4Q3YIN2-F1
#
_cell.length_a   1.000
_cell.length_b   1.000
_cell.length_c   1.000
_cell.angle_alpha   90.00
_cell.angle_beta   90.00
_cell.angle_gamma   90.00
#
_symmetry.space_group_name_H-M   'P 1'
#
loop_
_entity.id
_entity.type
_entity.pdbx_description
1 polymer ?
#
loop_
_entity_poly.entity_id
_entity_poly.type
_entity_poly.pdbx_seq_one_letter_code
_entity_poly.pdbx_strand_id
1 'polypeptide(L)'
;MQPLSITLPSDREIQITRSFAAPAELVFDCWTIPALIRRWLGPADWVFVTCEFDARVGGKWRFVTRGPDGFEMGSSGEVLEITRPDWIK
;
A
#
# COMPACT_ATOMS: atom_id res chain seq x y z
N MET A 1 10.50 -11.12 15.07
CA MET A 1 9.80 -10.16 14.19
C MET A 1 9.03 -9.22 15.09
N GLN A 2 9.29 -7.90 15.02
CA GLN A 2 8.57 -6.96 15.88
C GLN A 2 7.08 -6.90 15.50
N PRO A 3 6.17 -6.78 16.48
CA PRO A 3 4.76 -6.56 16.20
C PRO A 3 4.55 -5.20 15.52
N LEU A 4 3.39 -5.03 14.88
CA LEU A 4 2.93 -3.74 14.40
C LEU A 4 2.98 -2.72 15.55
N SER A 5 3.61 -1.56 15.32
CA SER A 5 3.54 -0.43 16.24
C SER A 5 2.91 0.78 15.54
N ILE A 6 2.18 1.57 16.33
CA ILE A 6 1.51 2.79 15.88
C ILE A 6 1.90 3.91 16.84
N THR A 7 2.34 5.03 16.29
CA THR A 7 2.66 6.25 17.03
C THR A 7 1.97 7.45 16.40
N LEU A 8 1.79 8.52 17.17
CA LEU A 8 1.19 9.79 16.74
C LEU A 8 2.21 10.92 16.98
N PRO A 9 3.18 11.15 16.07
CA PRO A 9 4.25 12.13 16.27
C PRO A 9 3.74 13.58 16.39
N SER A 10 2.56 13.86 15.83
CA SER A 10 1.86 15.15 15.94
C SER A 10 0.35 14.95 15.81
N ASP A 11 -0.44 16.00 16.06
CA ASP A 11 -1.90 15.99 15.95
C ASP A 11 -2.43 15.66 14.53
N ARG A 12 -1.56 15.69 13.50
CA ARG A 12 -1.93 15.48 12.10
C ARG A 12 -1.18 14.33 11.45
N GLU A 13 -0.47 13.51 12.23
CA GLU A 13 0.37 12.44 11.70
C GLU A 13 0.10 11.11 12.41
N ILE A 14 -0.02 10.05 11.60
CA ILE A 14 -0.10 8.67 12.06
C ILE A 14 1.08 7.92 11.46
N GLN A 15 1.95 7.39 12.31
CA GLN A 15 3.08 6.57 11.88
C GLN A 15 2.81 5.10 12.23
N ILE A 16 2.90 4.24 11.22
CA ILE A 16 2.68 2.80 11.34
C ILE A 16 3.96 2.08 10.96
N THR A 17 4.54 1.30 11.88
CA THR A 17 5.75 0.51 11.64
C THR A 17 5.44 -0.98 11.71
N ARG A 18 5.86 -1.75 10.69
CA ARG A 18 5.68 -3.21 10.65
C ARG A 18 6.93 -3.88 10.08
N SER A 19 7.39 -4.93 10.77
CA SER A 19 8.48 -5.79 10.28
C SER A 19 7.94 -6.94 9.43
N PHE A 20 8.70 -7.33 8.40
CA PHE A 20 8.43 -8.50 7.56
C PHE A 20 9.67 -9.39 7.46
N ALA A 21 9.49 -10.70 7.54
CA ALA A 21 10.54 -11.68 7.30
C ALA A 21 10.72 -11.93 5.79
N ALA A 22 11.05 -10.86 5.04
CA ALA A 22 11.22 -10.89 3.60
C ALA A 22 12.20 -9.79 3.14
N PRO A 23 12.88 -9.95 1.98
CA PRO A 23 13.66 -8.88 1.37
C PRO A 23 12.83 -7.62 1.11
N ALA A 24 13.45 -6.44 1.30
CA ALA A 24 12.77 -5.15 1.14
C ALA A 24 12.18 -4.97 -0.26
N GLU A 25 12.87 -5.47 -1.30
CA GLU A 25 12.40 -5.43 -2.68
C GLU A 25 11.05 -6.16 -2.88
N LEU A 26 10.85 -7.31 -2.25
CA LEU A 26 9.59 -8.05 -2.38
C LEU A 26 8.44 -7.33 -1.65
N VAL A 27 8.73 -6.71 -0.51
CA VAL A 27 7.74 -5.88 0.19
C VAL A 27 7.40 -4.65 -0.65
N PHE A 28 8.39 -4.03 -1.30
CA PHE A 28 8.18 -2.91 -2.22
C PHE A 28 7.31 -3.31 -3.42
N ASP A 29 7.51 -4.50 -3.99
CA ASP A 29 6.68 -5.02 -5.08
C ASP A 29 5.21 -5.19 -4.64
N CYS A 30 4.95 -5.57 -3.38
CA CYS A 30 3.59 -5.63 -2.82
C CYS A 30 2.89 -4.26 -2.73
N TRP A 31 3.63 -3.15 -2.75
CA TRP A 31 3.08 -1.79 -2.75
C TRP A 31 2.98 -1.17 -4.14
N THR A 32 3.61 -1.76 -5.16
CA THR A 32 3.79 -1.10 -6.47
C THR A 32 3.29 -1.91 -7.66
N ILE A 33 3.16 -3.24 -7.53
CA ILE A 33 2.65 -4.11 -8.59
C ILE A 33 1.16 -4.34 -8.36
N PRO A 34 0.24 -3.92 -9.26
CA PRO A 34 -1.21 -4.03 -9.05
C PRO A 34 -1.69 -5.45 -8.70
N ALA A 35 -1.12 -6.48 -9.32
CA ALA A 35 -1.46 -7.87 -9.02
C ALA A 35 -1.11 -8.29 -7.57
N LEU A 36 -0.06 -7.70 -6.99
CA LEU A 36 0.35 -7.96 -5.62
C LEU A 36 -0.39 -7.07 -4.63
N ILE A 37 -0.61 -5.78 -4.95
CA ILE A 37 -1.40 -4.85 -4.14
C ILE A 37 -2.77 -5.45 -3.82
N ARG A 38 -3.45 -6.02 -4.83
CA ARG A 38 -4.75 -6.68 -4.66
C ARG A 38 -4.78 -7.80 -3.62
N ARG A 39 -3.64 -8.43 -3.35
CA ARG A 39 -3.48 -9.54 -2.39
C ARG A 39 -2.93 -9.08 -1.04
N TRP A 40 -2.31 -7.90 -1.01
CA TRP A 40 -1.53 -7.38 0.10
C TRP A 40 -2.29 -6.36 0.95
N LEU A 41 -3.04 -5.47 0.29
CA LEU A 41 -3.64 -4.31 0.92
C LEU A 41 -5.12 -4.55 1.24
N GLY A 42 -5.56 -4.05 2.41
CA GLY A 42 -6.95 -4.09 2.83
C GLY A 42 -7.29 -5.25 3.77
N PRO A 43 -8.43 -5.17 4.48
CA PRO A 43 -8.96 -6.27 5.26
C PRO A 43 -9.46 -7.42 4.36
N ALA A 44 -9.53 -8.63 4.90
CA ALA A 44 -9.80 -9.86 4.14
C ALA A 44 -11.19 -9.91 3.47
N ASP A 45 -12.17 -9.19 4.01
CA ASP A 45 -13.54 -9.09 3.55
C ASP A 45 -13.78 -7.93 2.57
N TRP A 46 -12.74 -7.15 2.26
CA TRP A 46 -12.78 -6.10 1.25
C TRP A 46 -12.00 -6.50 0.01
N VAL A 47 -12.61 -6.33 -1.16
CA VAL A 47 -12.01 -6.75 -2.43
C VAL A 47 -11.79 -5.56 -3.36
N PHE A 48 -10.66 -5.55 -4.06
CA PHE A 48 -10.40 -4.54 -5.08
C PHE A 48 -11.27 -4.75 -6.32
N VAL A 49 -12.16 -3.80 -6.58
CA VAL A 49 -12.90 -3.66 -7.84
C VAL A 49 -11.96 -3.07 -8.90
N THR A 50 -11.31 -1.95 -8.56
CA THR A 50 -10.30 -1.29 -9.41
C THR A 50 -8.99 -1.21 -8.64
N CYS A 51 -7.90 -1.63 -9.26
CA CYS A 51 -6.55 -1.46 -8.72
C CYS A 51 -5.62 -1.12 -9.88
N GLU A 52 -5.41 0.17 -10.09
CA GLU A 52 -4.54 0.74 -11.10
C GLU A 52 -3.46 1.57 -10.40
N PHE A 53 -2.21 1.34 -10.76
CA PHE A 53 -1.07 2.03 -10.16
C PHE A 53 0.06 2.13 -11.19
N ASP A 54 0.38 3.34 -11.62
CA ASP A 54 1.59 3.62 -12.41
C ASP A 54 2.73 4.03 -11.47
N ALA A 55 3.60 3.08 -11.16
CA ALA A 55 4.67 3.21 -10.15
C ALA A 55 5.87 4.03 -10.67
N ARG A 56 5.64 5.27 -11.09
CA ARG A 56 6.64 6.22 -11.60
C ARG A 56 6.28 7.62 -11.13
N VAL A 57 7.26 8.51 -10.96
CA VAL A 57 6.98 9.93 -10.63
C VAL A 57 6.06 10.54 -11.70
N GLY A 58 4.99 11.21 -11.27
CA GLY A 58 3.91 11.72 -12.12
C GLY A 58 2.87 10.67 -12.54
N GLY A 59 3.09 9.40 -12.20
CA GLY A 59 2.16 8.31 -12.46
C GLY A 59 0.89 8.45 -11.62
N LYS A 60 -0.25 8.08 -12.21
CA LYS A 60 -1.56 8.14 -11.55
C LYS A 60 -1.94 6.80 -10.95
N TRP A 61 -2.78 6.85 -9.93
CA TRP A 61 -3.35 5.64 -9.33
C TRP A 61 -4.83 5.80 -8.99
N ARG A 62 -5.53 4.67 -9.02
CA ARG A 62 -6.96 4.55 -8.69
C ARG A 62 -7.24 3.23 -8.01
N PHE A 63 -7.73 3.30 -6.77
CA PHE A 63 -8.12 2.15 -5.96
C PHE A 63 -9.60 2.24 -5.59
N VAL A 64 -10.36 1.21 -5.95
CA VAL A 64 -11.74 1.03 -5.51
C VAL A 64 -11.84 -0.31 -4.80
N THR A 65 -12.28 -0.30 -3.55
CA THR A 65 -12.53 -1.50 -2.77
C THR A 65 -14.01 -1.60 -2.45
N ARG A 66 -14.55 -2.81 -2.50
CA ARG A 66 -15.93 -3.11 -2.12
C ARG A 66 -15.96 -3.96 -0.85
N GLY A 67 -16.75 -3.52 0.12
CA GLY A 67 -16.99 -4.22 1.38
C GLY A 67 -18.07 -5.31 1.27
N PRO A 68 -18.29 -6.08 2.33
CA PRO A 68 -19.24 -7.21 2.35
C PRO A 68 -20.71 -6.81 2.17
N ASP A 69 -21.06 -5.57 2.49
CA ASP A 69 -22.39 -4.97 2.28
C ASP A 69 -22.58 -4.41 0.86
N GLY A 70 -21.57 -4.52 0.01
CA GLY A 70 -21.55 -3.98 -1.34
C GLY A 70 -21.15 -2.50 -1.42
N PHE A 71 -20.86 -1.85 -0.28
CA PHE A 71 -20.41 -0.46 -0.29
C PHE A 71 -19.03 -0.33 -0.94
N GLU A 72 -18.87 0.67 -1.81
CA GLU A 72 -17.61 0.94 -2.50
C GLU A 72 -16.93 2.19 -1.96
N MET A 73 -15.63 2.07 -1.67
CA MET A 73 -14.78 3.18 -1.28
C MET A 73 -13.70 3.39 -2.33
N GLY A 74 -13.59 4.65 -2.78
CA GLY A 74 -12.66 5.03 -3.84
C GLY A 74 -11.62 6.04 -3.38
N SER A 75 -10.36 5.77 -3.71
CA SER A 75 -9.23 6.69 -3.57
C SER A 75 -8.46 6.81 -4.89
N SER A 76 -7.81 7.95 -5.09
CA SER A 76 -6.94 8.23 -6.25
C SER A 76 -5.89 9.27 -5.91
N GLY A 77 -4.83 9.34 -6.72
CA GLY A 77 -3.81 10.36 -6.59
C GLY A 77 -2.72 10.24 -7.65
N GLU A 78 -1.62 10.92 -7.38
CA GLU A 78 -0.41 10.96 -8.20
C GLU A 78 0.80 10.57 -7.36
N VAL A 79 1.74 9.85 -7.95
CA VAL A 79 3.01 9.47 -7.33
C VAL A 79 3.99 10.64 -7.43
N LEU A 80 4.30 11.26 -6.29
CA LEU A 80 5.22 12.39 -6.23
C LEU A 80 6.68 11.96 -6.18
N GLU A 81 6.96 10.87 -5.46
CA GLU A 81 8.30 10.31 -5.29
C GLU A 81 8.19 8.79 -5.19
N ILE A 82 9.14 8.08 -5.80
CA ILE A 82 9.25 6.63 -5.68
C ILE A 82 10.69 6.18 -5.93
N THR A 83 11.24 5.44 -4.98
CA THR A 83 12.60 4.89 -5.06
C THR A 83 12.55 3.43 -4.64
N ARG A 84 12.94 2.52 -5.53
CA ARG A 84 13.07 1.09 -5.17
C ARG A 84 14.21 0.96 -4.15
N PRO A 85 14.03 0.23 -3.04
CA PRO A 85 15.11 -0.02 -2.10
C PRO A 85 16.28 -0.69 -2.83
N ASP A 86 17.45 -0.06 -2.79
CA ASP A 86 18.70 -0.51 -3.40
C ASP A 86 19.76 -0.89 -2.35
N TRP A 87 19.45 -0.67 -1.07
CA TRP A 87 20.31 -0.92 0.06
C TRP A 87 19.88 -2.23 0.75
N ILE A 88 20.49 -3.34 0.32
CA ILE A 88 20.85 -4.56 1.06
C ILE A 88 21.32 -5.55 -0.01
N LYS A 89 22.64 -5.76 -0.10
CA LYS A 89 23.24 -6.97 -0.69
C LYS A 89 23.72 -7.85 0.45
#